data_AF-A0A4S8H714-F1
#
_entry.id   AF-A0A4S8H714-F1
#
_cell.length_a   1.000
_cell.length_b   1.000
_cell.length_c   1.000
_cell.angle_alpha   90.00
_cell.angle_beta   90.00
_cell.angle_gamma   90.00
#
_symmetry.space_group_name_H-M   'P 1'
#
loop_
_entity.id
_entity.type
_entity.pdbx_description
1 polymer ?
#
loop_
_entity_poly.entity_id
_entity_poly.type
_entity_poly.pdbx_seq_one_letter_code
_entity_poly.pdbx_strand_id
1 'polypeptide(L)'
;MQQNQFGWTPTGIPFANLVNTRTTDGIQGQIVALGHEPHNYVMVYIQVDDIYAHLEKIATEGGEKLIGPVTLPNGKQFAWFKDPEGNMIGLVTK
;
A
#
# COMPACT_ATOMS: atom_id res chain seq x y z
N MET A 1 8.66 17.62 -8.15
CA MET A 1 9.25 17.79 -6.79
C MET A 1 9.94 16.51 -6.32
N GLN A 2 9.22 15.40 -6.12
CA GLN A 2 9.78 14.18 -5.52
C GLN A 2 10.96 13.58 -6.31
N GLN A 3 10.91 13.57 -7.64
CA GLN A 3 12.01 13.08 -8.48
C GLN A 3 13.31 13.88 -8.28
N ASN A 4 13.20 15.21 -8.25
CA ASN A 4 14.36 16.09 -8.12
C ASN A 4 14.90 16.15 -6.70
N GLN A 5 14.03 16.08 -5.69
CA GLN A 5 14.42 16.19 -4.29
C GLN A 5 14.93 14.87 -3.71
N PHE A 6 14.34 13.73 -4.10
CA PHE A 6 14.65 12.42 -3.53
C PHE A 6 15.29 11.45 -4.52
N GLY A 7 15.49 11.85 -5.79
CA GLY A 7 16.05 10.98 -6.82
C GLY A 7 15.13 9.83 -7.25
N TRP A 8 13.84 9.92 -6.94
CA TRP A 8 12.84 8.90 -7.20
C TRP A 8 12.42 8.85 -8.66
N THR A 9 12.23 7.64 -9.22
CA THR A 9 11.87 7.47 -10.63
C THR A 9 10.53 6.71 -10.76
N PRO A 10 9.45 7.37 -11.22
CA PRO A 10 8.18 6.70 -11.46
C PRO A 10 8.20 5.89 -12.76
N THR A 11 7.57 4.71 -12.73
CA THR A 11 7.28 3.86 -13.87
C THR A 11 5.78 3.64 -13.94
N GLY A 12 5.15 4.05 -15.04
CA GLY A 12 3.72 3.87 -15.23
C GLY A 12 3.35 2.39 -15.39
N ILE A 13 2.39 1.94 -14.60
CA ILE A 13 1.70 0.66 -14.75
C ILE A 13 0.20 0.91 -14.86
N PRO A 14 -0.62 -0.06 -15.31
CA PRO A 14 -2.06 0.09 -15.23
C PRO A 14 -2.48 0.48 -13.79
N PHE A 15 -3.19 1.59 -13.67
CA PHE A 15 -3.76 2.14 -12.43
C PHE A 15 -2.79 2.76 -11.39
N ALA A 16 -1.48 2.79 -11.64
CA ALA A 16 -0.51 3.38 -10.70
C ALA A 16 0.80 3.82 -11.38
N ASN A 17 1.59 4.64 -10.68
CA ASN A 17 3.02 4.80 -10.97
C ASN A 17 3.83 4.16 -9.86
N LEU A 18 4.62 3.13 -10.18
CA LEU A 18 5.58 2.55 -9.24
C LEU A 18 6.78 3.48 -9.10
N VAL A 19 7.18 3.77 -7.88
CA VAL A 19 8.31 4.66 -7.59
C VAL A 19 9.51 3.85 -7.15
N ASN A 20 10.57 3.87 -7.95
CA ASN A 20 11.87 3.35 -7.53
C ASN A 20 12.50 4.35 -6.55
N THR A 21 12.61 3.96 -5.28
CA THR A 21 13.19 4.78 -4.20
C THR A 21 14.68 4.53 -3.99
N ARG A 22 15.28 3.61 -4.76
CA ARG A 22 16.69 3.17 -4.70
C ARG A 22 17.08 2.46 -3.40
N THR A 23 16.12 2.10 -2.56
CA THR A 23 16.37 1.23 -1.41
C THR A 23 16.62 -0.20 -1.86
N THR A 24 17.50 -0.91 -1.16
CA THR A 24 17.77 -2.34 -1.38
C THR A 24 16.79 -3.25 -0.63
N ASP A 25 16.01 -2.70 0.30
CA ASP A 25 15.03 -3.44 1.11
C ASP A 25 13.78 -2.58 1.39
N GLY A 26 12.67 -3.26 1.71
CA GLY A 26 11.39 -2.66 2.01
C GLY A 26 10.51 -2.39 0.79
N ILE A 27 9.49 -1.58 1.01
CA ILE A 27 8.43 -1.30 0.04
C ILE A 27 8.89 -0.18 -0.89
N GLN A 28 8.88 -0.44 -2.19
CA GLN A 28 9.02 0.62 -3.20
C GLN A 28 7.77 1.53 -3.17
N GLY A 29 7.95 2.81 -3.45
CA GLY A 29 6.85 3.77 -3.38
C GLY A 29 5.82 3.56 -4.50
N GLN A 30 4.64 4.16 -4.36
CA GLN A 30 3.65 4.23 -5.43
C GLN A 30 2.93 5.58 -5.41
N ILE A 31 2.55 6.05 -6.59
CA ILE A 31 1.71 7.23 -6.77
C ILE A 31 0.45 6.79 -7.52
N VAL A 32 -0.69 6.94 -6.86
CA VAL A 32 -2.00 6.53 -7.37
C VAL A 32 -2.97 7.70 -7.25
N ALA A 33 -3.64 8.04 -8.34
CA ALA A 33 -4.79 8.93 -8.31
C ALA A 33 -6.05 8.09 -8.15
N LEU A 34 -6.78 8.25 -7.05
CA LEU A 34 -8.09 7.63 -6.89
C LEU A 34 -9.08 8.32 -7.82
N GLY A 35 -10.01 7.54 -8.39
CA GLY A 35 -11.12 8.07 -9.19
C GLY A 35 -12.26 8.69 -8.35
N HIS A 36 -12.07 8.80 -7.03
CA HIS A 36 -13.03 9.32 -6.06
C HIS A 36 -12.28 9.90 -4.84
N GLU A 37 -12.99 10.62 -3.97
CA GLU A 37 -12.41 11.13 -2.72
C GLU A 37 -11.86 10.01 -1.82
N PRO A 38 -10.73 10.22 -1.10
CA PRO A 38 -9.95 11.45 -1.06
C PRO A 38 -9.07 11.64 -2.31
N HIS A 39 -9.13 12.81 -2.94
CA HIS A 39 -8.24 13.13 -4.08
C HIS A 39 -6.80 13.39 -3.65
N ASN A 40 -6.59 13.81 -2.40
CA ASN A 40 -5.28 14.01 -1.79
C ASN A 40 -5.17 13.15 -0.53
N TYR A 41 -4.22 12.23 -0.52
CA TYR A 41 -4.01 11.32 0.60
C TYR A 41 -2.56 10.84 0.63
N VAL A 42 -2.17 10.34 1.79
CA VAL A 42 -0.95 9.57 1.97
C VAL A 42 -1.37 8.25 2.60
N MET A 43 -0.94 7.14 2.02
CA MET A 43 -1.21 5.81 2.55
C MET A 43 0.11 5.17 2.97
N VAL A 44 0.18 4.79 4.24
CA VAL A 44 1.28 3.99 4.79
C VAL A 44 1.02 2.54 4.45
N TYR A 45 2.07 1.83 4.02
CA TYR A 45 2.02 0.38 3.82
C TYR A 45 2.95 -0.32 4.81
N ILE A 46 2.48 -1.44 5.35
CA ILE A 46 3.22 -2.30 6.25
C ILE A 46 3.50 -3.61 5.51
N GLN A 47 4.77 -4.03 5.52
CA GLN A 47 5.19 -5.29 4.90
C GLN A 47 5.00 -6.43 5.91
N VAL A 48 4.32 -7.50 5.51
CA VAL A 48 4.01 -8.65 6.36
C VAL A 48 4.34 -9.97 5.67
N ASP A 49 4.55 -11.04 6.44
CA ASP A 49 4.80 -12.37 5.86
C ASP A 49 3.50 -13.05 5.43
N ASP A 50 2.44 -12.97 6.25
CA ASP A 50 1.13 -13.56 5.99
C ASP A 50 0.01 -12.50 6.10
N ILE A 51 -0.49 -12.06 4.95
CA ILE A 51 -1.53 -11.04 4.90
C ILE A 51 -2.87 -11.51 5.47
N TYR A 52 -3.19 -12.79 5.40
CA TYR A 52 -4.45 -13.33 5.92
C TYR A 52 -4.43 -13.37 7.44
N ALA A 53 -3.35 -13.90 8.03
CA ALA A 53 -3.17 -13.94 9.48
C ALA A 53 -3.23 -12.53 10.10
N HIS A 54 -2.61 -11.55 9.44
CA HIS A 54 -2.65 -10.16 9.92
C HIS A 54 -4.04 -9.52 9.78
N LEU A 55 -4.76 -9.76 8.68
CA LEU A 55 -6.12 -9.24 8.52
C LEU A 55 -7.10 -9.84 9.54
N GLU A 56 -6.97 -11.12 9.87
CA GLU A 56 -7.76 -11.74 10.94
C GLU A 56 -7.49 -11.05 12.27
N LYS A 57 -6.21 -10.86 12.62
CA LYS A 57 -5.83 -10.17 13.85
C LYS A 57 -6.35 -8.72 13.90
N ILE A 58 -6.22 -7.98 12.79
CA ILE A 58 -6.74 -6.61 12.67
C ILE A 58 -8.25 -6.59 12.95
N ALA A 59 -9.01 -7.53 12.39
CA ALA A 59 -10.45 -7.63 12.64
C ALA A 59 -10.76 -7.90 14.12
N THR A 60 -9.99 -8.79 14.77
CA THR A 60 -10.17 -9.08 16.20
C THR A 60 -9.83 -7.89 17.11
N GLU A 61 -8.96 -6.99 16.65
CA GLU A 61 -8.53 -5.80 17.38
C GLU A 61 -9.37 -4.55 17.06
N GLY A 62 -10.45 -4.71 16.28
CA GLY A 62 -11.41 -3.64 15.98
C GLY A 62 -11.15 -2.89 14.68
N GLY A 63 -10.20 -3.32 13.87
CA GLY A 63 -10.00 -2.80 12.52
C GLY A 63 -10.98 -3.38 11.50
N GLU A 64 -11.16 -2.67 10.38
CA GLU A 64 -12.07 -3.04 9.31
C GLU A 64 -11.29 -3.27 8.01
N LYS A 65 -11.40 -4.47 7.43
CA LYS A 65 -10.85 -4.73 6.10
C LYS A 65 -11.66 -3.99 5.03
N LEU A 66 -11.00 -3.18 4.22
CA LEU A 66 -11.62 -2.43 3.12
C LEU A 66 -11.43 -3.09 1.76
N ILE A 67 -10.21 -3.54 1.45
CA ILE A 67 -9.86 -4.14 0.15
C ILE A 67 -9.02 -5.39 0.35
N GLY A 68 -9.25 -6.40 -0.49
CA GLY A 68 -8.38 -7.56 -0.65
C GLY A 68 -8.57 -8.69 0.38
N PRO A 69 -7.54 -9.57 0.54
CA PRO A 69 -6.27 -9.56 -0.19
C PRO A 69 -6.42 -9.68 -1.71
N VAL A 70 -5.58 -8.96 -2.46
CA VAL A 70 -5.48 -9.03 -3.92
C VAL A 70 -4.08 -9.49 -4.29
N THR A 71 -3.98 -10.52 -5.13
CA THR A 71 -2.70 -11.00 -5.67
C THR A 71 -2.25 -10.12 -6.83
N LEU A 72 -1.03 -9.63 -6.75
CA LEU A 72 -0.35 -8.82 -7.76
C LEU A 72 0.38 -9.72 -8.77
N PRO A 73 0.67 -9.22 -9.99
CA PRO A 73 1.38 -9.99 -11.01
C PRO A 73 2.77 -10.51 -10.59
N ASN A 74 3.40 -9.87 -9.60
CA ASN A 74 4.70 -10.28 -9.06
C ASN A 74 4.59 -11.34 -7.94
N GLY A 75 3.40 -11.90 -7.71
CA GLY A 75 3.13 -12.90 -6.67
C GLY A 75 2.95 -12.32 -5.26
N LYS A 76 3.21 -11.02 -5.06
CA LYS A 76 2.89 -10.36 -3.80
C LYS A 76 1.38 -10.17 -3.65
N GLN A 77 0.94 -9.95 -2.43
CA GLN A 77 -0.44 -9.60 -2.15
C GLN A 77 -0.52 -8.23 -1.48
N PHE A 78 -1.61 -7.51 -1.69
CA PHE A 78 -1.92 -6.31 -0.92
C PHE A 78 -3.35 -6.30 -0.40
N ALA A 79 -3.59 -5.56 0.66
CA ALA A 79 -4.91 -5.34 1.24
C ALA A 79 -4.95 -3.95 1.88
N TRP A 80 -6.14 -3.35 1.97
CA TRP A 80 -6.35 -2.13 2.76
C TRP A 80 -7.26 -2.42 3.93
N PHE A 81 -6.99 -1.76 5.04
CA PHE A 81 -7.85 -1.78 6.20
C PHE A 81 -7.96 -0.38 6.79
N LYS A 82 -8.95 -0.21 7.66
CA LYS A 82 -9.15 0.93 8.51
C LYS A 82 -8.82 0.53 9.95
N ASP A 83 -7.99 1.29 10.64
CA ASP A 83 -7.74 1.10 12.07
C ASP A 83 -8.90 1.66 12.92
N PRO A 84 -8.96 1.39 14.24
CA PRO A 84 -10.02 1.92 15.11
C PRO A 84 -10.15 3.45 15.08
N GLU A 85 -9.06 4.17 14.79
CA GLU A 85 -9.01 5.62 14.65
C GLU A 85 -9.51 6.15 13.29
N GLY A 86 -9.77 5.25 12.33
CA GLY A 86 -10.31 5.59 11.02
C GLY A 86 -9.28 5.79 9.91
N ASN A 87 -7.98 5.59 10.18
CA ASN A 87 -6.91 5.74 9.21
C ASN A 87 -6.91 4.60 8.19
N MET A 88 -6.69 4.93 6.93
CA MET A 88 -6.56 3.93 5.87
C MET A 88 -5.11 3.50 5.72
N ILE A 89 -4.85 2.21 5.94
CA ILE A 89 -3.51 1.63 5.95
C ILE A 89 -3.46 0.44 4.99
N GLY A 90 -2.35 0.32 4.27
CA GLY A 90 -2.07 -0.80 3.37
C GLY A 90 -1.25 -1.90 4.04
N LEU A 91 -1.54 -3.15 3.69
CA LEU A 91 -0.65 -4.28 3.90
C LEU A 91 -0.09 -4.72 2.54
N VAL A 92 1.16 -5.18 2.53
CA VAL A 92 1.75 -5.86 1.38
C VAL A 92 2.60 -7.03 1.85
N THR A 93 2.61 -8.14 1.11
CA THR A 93 3.47 -9.27 1.48
C THR A 93 4.94 -9.00 1.15
N LYS A 94 5.84 -9.71 1.83
CA LYS A 94 7.27 -9.67 1.51
C LYS A 94 7.58 -10.02 0.06
#